data_AF-A0A7W2RZK6-F1
#
_entry.id   AF-A0A7W2RZK6-F1
#
_cell.length_a   1.000
_cell.length_b   1.000
_cell.length_c   1.000
_cell.angle_alpha   90.00
_cell.angle_beta   90.00
_cell.angle_gamma   90.00
#
_symmetry.space_group_name_H-M   'P 1'
#
loop_
_entity.id
_entity.type
_entity.pdbx_description
1 polymer ?
#
loop_
_entity_poly.entity_id
_entity_poly.type
_entity_poly.pdbx_seq_one_letter_code
_entity_poly.pdbx_strand_id
1 'polypeptide(L)'
;MSIVENIENSFYPEVYSQSLPKGTELSLCLFQKNGLAKYVLAVKDFDSNLDIKTQIANARKSIWQQTSAMWLLKEIGAYIVFVCDELPDITKSHLKIDRTGFHAVIVQGVHLISKSGDHLFNHTQWLNKSFGGTESIASRLVNSTI
;
A
#
# COMPACT_ATOMS: atom_id res chain seq x y z
N MET A 1 11.89 -9.57 -14.67
CA MET A 1 10.65 -9.66 -13.88
C MET A 1 10.33 -8.26 -13.40
N SER A 2 9.07 -7.82 -13.47
CA SER A 2 8.72 -6.46 -13.04
C SER A 2 8.66 -6.37 -11.51
N ILE A 3 8.91 -5.19 -10.94
CA ILE A 3 8.77 -4.94 -9.50
C ILE A 3 7.40 -5.40 -8.99
N VAL A 4 6.35 -5.15 -9.77
CA VAL A 4 4.97 -5.55 -9.43
C VAL A 4 4.82 -7.07 -9.32
N GLU A 5 5.39 -7.82 -10.27
CA GLU A 5 5.38 -9.30 -10.24
C GLU A 5 6.16 -9.85 -9.05
N ASN A 6 7.31 -9.25 -8.71
CA ASN A 6 8.08 -9.65 -7.55
C ASN A 6 7.30 -9.42 -6.25
N ILE A 7 6.62 -8.27 -6.13
CA ILE A 7 5.73 -7.99 -5.00
C ILE A 7 4.59 -9.01 -4.97
N GLU A 8 3.94 -9.29 -6.10
CA GLU A 8 2.85 -10.29 -6.13
C GLU A 8 3.33 -11.65 -5.64
N ASN A 9 4.42 -12.17 -6.19
CA ASN A 9 4.97 -13.48 -5.80
C ASN A 9 5.49 -13.54 -4.37
N SER A 10 5.99 -12.42 -3.84
CA SER A 10 6.48 -12.36 -2.47
C SER A 10 5.35 -12.30 -1.45
N PHE A 11 4.15 -11.88 -1.81
CA PHE A 11 3.06 -11.63 -0.85
C PHE A 11 1.85 -12.55 -1.03
N TYR A 12 1.57 -12.98 -2.25
CA TYR A 12 0.50 -13.91 -2.57
C TYR A 12 1.04 -15.34 -2.79
N PRO A 13 0.36 -16.39 -2.29
CA PRO A 13 -0.82 -16.38 -1.43
C PRO A 13 -0.51 -16.33 0.08
N GLU A 14 0.77 -16.30 0.46
CA GLU A 14 1.22 -16.55 1.84
C GLU A 14 0.74 -15.48 2.84
N VAL A 15 0.91 -14.19 2.51
CA VAL A 15 0.53 -13.06 3.38
C VAL A 15 -0.86 -12.54 3.03
N TYR A 16 -1.15 -12.48 1.73
CA TYR A 16 -2.44 -12.10 1.20
C TYR A 16 -3.04 -13.27 0.43
N SER A 17 -4.19 -13.76 0.88
CA SER A 17 -4.84 -14.95 0.31
C SER A 17 -5.54 -14.71 -1.03
N GLN A 18 -5.68 -13.45 -1.46
CA GLN A 18 -6.40 -13.09 -2.69
C GLN A 18 -5.63 -12.03 -3.48
N SER A 19 -5.60 -12.18 -4.80
CA SER A 19 -5.22 -11.13 -5.75
C SER A 19 -6.50 -10.64 -6.42
N LEU A 20 -6.92 -9.41 -6.13
CA LEU A 20 -8.16 -8.86 -6.69
C LEU A 20 -7.95 -8.53 -8.18
N PRO A 21 -9.00 -8.64 -9.02
CA PRO A 21 -8.89 -8.37 -10.45
C PRO A 21 -8.28 -6.99 -10.72
N LYS A 22 -7.29 -6.91 -11.60
CA LYS A 22 -6.64 -5.65 -11.96
C LYS A 22 -7.69 -4.63 -12.41
N GLY A 23 -7.75 -3.50 -11.70
CA GLY A 23 -8.53 -2.34 -12.15
C GLY A 23 -7.73 -1.53 -13.18
N THR A 24 -8.32 -0.45 -13.71
CA THR A 24 -7.61 0.47 -14.62
C THR A 24 -6.55 1.30 -13.91
N GLU A 25 -6.67 1.49 -12.60
CA GLU A 25 -5.88 2.45 -11.83
C GLU A 25 -4.80 1.82 -10.94
N LEU A 26 -4.93 0.54 -10.57
CA LEU A 26 -4.01 -0.14 -9.66
C LEU A 26 -3.34 -1.30 -10.40
N SER A 27 -2.01 -1.28 -10.43
CA SER A 27 -1.18 -2.29 -11.08
C SER A 27 -1.25 -3.64 -10.35
N LEU A 28 -1.48 -3.61 -9.04
CA LEU A 28 -1.73 -4.79 -8.18
C LEU A 28 -2.61 -4.42 -6.99
N CYS A 29 -3.46 -5.35 -6.56
CA CYS A 29 -4.26 -5.21 -5.34
C CYS A 29 -4.42 -6.57 -4.64
N LEU A 30 -3.62 -6.81 -3.62
CA LEU A 30 -3.67 -8.03 -2.83
C LEU A 30 -4.54 -7.83 -1.60
N PHE A 31 -5.42 -8.77 -1.32
CA PHE A 31 -6.42 -8.68 -0.26
C PHE A 31 -6.29 -9.82 0.74
N GLN A 32 -6.45 -9.46 2.02
CA GLN A 32 -6.44 -10.40 3.13
C GLN A 32 -7.59 -10.10 4.08
N LYS A 33 -8.25 -11.16 4.55
CA LYS A 33 -9.27 -11.08 5.60
C LYS A 33 -8.88 -11.97 6.76
N ASN A 34 -8.82 -11.40 7.96
CA ASN A 34 -8.61 -12.15 9.20
C ASN A 34 -9.75 -11.81 10.18
N GLY A 35 -10.73 -12.71 10.28
CA GLY A 35 -11.97 -12.45 11.02
C GLY A 35 -12.73 -11.24 10.44
N LEU A 36 -12.90 -10.20 11.25
CA LEU A 36 -13.52 -8.93 10.83
C LEU A 36 -12.53 -7.95 10.20
N ALA A 37 -11.23 -8.11 10.48
CA ALA A 37 -10.20 -7.23 9.95
C ALA A 37 -9.91 -7.55 8.48
N LYS A 38 -9.72 -6.51 7.68
CA LYS A 38 -9.41 -6.59 6.26
C LYS A 38 -8.20 -5.73 5.96
N TYR A 39 -7.34 -6.23 5.10
CA TYR A 39 -6.10 -5.56 4.71
C TYR A 39 -5.92 -5.62 3.20
N VAL A 40 -5.30 -4.57 2.66
CA VAL A 40 -4.91 -4.50 1.26
C VAL A 40 -3.45 -4.06 1.12
N LEU A 41 -2.73 -4.69 0.20
CA LEU A 41 -1.50 -4.15 -0.38
C LEU A 41 -1.82 -3.72 -1.81
N ALA A 42 -1.75 -2.43 -2.09
CA ALA A 42 -2.03 -1.88 -3.40
C ALA A 42 -0.75 -1.31 -4.02
N VAL A 43 -0.50 -1.61 -5.29
CA VAL A 43 0.62 -1.07 -6.05
C VAL A 43 0.08 -0.18 -7.16
N LYS A 44 0.68 1.00 -7.33
CA LYS A 44 0.38 1.95 -8.40
C LYS A 44 1.68 2.55 -8.93
N ASP A 45 1.71 2.93 -10.19
CA ASP A 45 2.83 3.70 -10.74
C ASP A 45 2.80 5.14 -10.20
N PHE A 46 3.97 5.68 -9.88
CA PHE A 46 4.14 7.06 -9.43
C PHE A 46 4.08 8.02 -10.62
N ASP A 47 3.26 9.07 -10.50
CA ASP A 47 3.15 10.12 -11.52
C ASP A 47 3.94 11.37 -11.09
N SER A 48 5.04 11.67 -11.78
CA SER A 48 5.89 12.83 -11.49
C SER A 48 5.19 14.18 -11.69
N ASN A 49 4.04 14.22 -12.38
CA ASN A 49 3.27 15.43 -12.61
C ASN A 49 2.26 15.72 -11.49
N LEU A 50 2.07 14.78 -10.55
CA LEU A 50 1.11 14.92 -9.46
C LEU A 50 1.84 14.95 -8.12
N ASP A 51 1.38 15.82 -7.21
CA ASP A 51 1.92 15.82 -5.86
C ASP A 51 1.54 14.52 -5.11
N ILE A 52 2.43 14.07 -4.22
CA ILE A 52 2.26 12.81 -3.49
C ILE A 52 0.97 12.75 -2.66
N LYS A 53 0.46 13.89 -2.15
CA LYS A 53 -0.80 13.90 -1.38
C LYS A 53 -1.98 13.59 -2.30
N THR A 54 -2.01 14.16 -3.50
CA THR A 54 -3.02 13.84 -4.52
C THR A 54 -2.92 12.38 -4.96
N GLN A 55 -1.71 11.86 -5.16
CA GLN A 55 -1.52 10.45 -5.53
C GLN A 55 -2.00 9.48 -4.43
N ILE A 56 -1.71 9.76 -3.16
CA ILE A 56 -2.23 8.97 -2.02
C ILE A 56 -3.76 9.00 -1.99
N ALA A 57 -4.38 10.16 -2.23
CA ALA A 57 -5.83 10.29 -2.28
C ALA A 57 -6.45 9.49 -3.44
N ASN A 58 -5.81 9.53 -4.62
CA ASN A 58 -6.23 8.75 -5.78
C ASN A 58 -6.12 7.24 -5.52
N ALA A 59 -4.99 6.79 -4.98
CA ALA A 59 -4.80 5.39 -4.60
C ALA A 59 -5.85 4.93 -3.57
N ARG A 60 -6.12 5.76 -2.54
CA ARG A 60 -7.18 5.49 -1.56
C ARG A 60 -8.55 5.33 -2.24
N LYS A 61 -8.89 6.21 -3.18
CA LYS A 61 -10.14 6.14 -3.94
C LYS A 61 -10.23 4.85 -4.76
N SER A 62 -9.16 4.48 -5.46
CA SER A 62 -9.11 3.24 -6.24
C SER A 62 -9.27 1.99 -5.37
N ILE A 63 -8.61 1.96 -4.21
CA ILE A 63 -8.77 0.88 -3.22
C ILE A 63 -10.23 0.81 -2.76
N TRP A 64 -10.81 1.96 -2.38
CA TRP A 64 -12.20 2.01 -1.95
C TRP A 64 -13.16 1.41 -2.99
N GLN A 65 -12.99 1.77 -4.26
CA GLN A 65 -13.79 1.24 -5.37
C GLN A 65 -13.62 -0.28 -5.52
N GLN A 66 -12.36 -0.75 -5.52
CA GLN A 66 -12.05 -2.16 -5.78
C GLN A 66 -12.46 -3.08 -4.62
N THR A 67 -12.39 -2.61 -3.37
CA THR A 67 -12.73 -3.41 -2.20
C THR A 67 -14.14 -3.17 -1.67
N SER A 68 -14.86 -2.19 -2.24
CA SER A 68 -16.17 -1.73 -1.74
C SER A 68 -16.15 -1.45 -0.23
N ALA A 69 -15.09 -0.77 0.24
CA ALA A 69 -14.91 -0.45 1.65
C ALA A 69 -16.02 0.51 2.13
N MET A 70 -16.45 0.36 3.37
CA MET A 70 -17.50 1.21 3.97
C MET A 70 -17.11 1.55 5.40
N TRP A 71 -17.23 2.81 5.77
CA TRP A 71 -16.94 3.27 7.13
C TRP A 71 -17.87 2.57 8.14
N LEU A 72 -17.34 2.20 9.31
CA LEU A 72 -18.03 1.49 10.42
C LEU A 72 -18.54 0.06 10.12
N LEU A 73 -18.48 -0.42 8.87
CA LEU A 73 -19.03 -1.73 8.48
C LEU A 73 -18.03 -2.61 7.73
N LYS A 74 -17.18 -2.01 6.90
CA LYS A 74 -16.22 -2.71 6.04
C LYS A 74 -14.94 -1.87 5.90
N GLU A 75 -14.37 -1.48 7.03
CA GLU A 75 -13.11 -0.77 7.07
C GLU A 75 -11.99 -1.67 6.57
N ILE A 76 -11.01 -1.07 5.90
CA ILE A 76 -9.84 -1.77 5.36
C ILE A 76 -8.56 -1.01 5.69
N GLY A 77 -7.58 -1.74 6.23
CA GLY A 77 -6.21 -1.24 6.38
C GLY A 77 -5.49 -1.33 5.05
N ALA A 78 -4.94 -0.21 4.57
CA ALA A 78 -4.26 -0.14 3.29
C ALA A 78 -2.78 0.16 3.45
N TYR A 79 -1.95 -0.64 2.77
CA TYR A 79 -0.55 -0.34 2.51
C TYR A 79 -0.41 -0.02 1.02
N ILE A 80 0.01 1.21 0.71
CA ILE A 80 0.10 1.72 -0.66
C ILE A 80 1.57 1.72 -1.08
N VAL A 81 1.86 1.11 -2.22
CA VAL A 81 3.18 1.09 -2.84
C VAL A 81 3.11 1.89 -4.14
N PHE A 82 4.02 2.84 -4.29
CA PHE A 82 4.25 3.59 -5.50
C PHE A 82 5.54 3.13 -6.15
N VAL A 83 5.49 2.71 -7.41
CA VAL A 83 6.68 2.36 -8.20
C VAL A 83 7.08 3.58 -9.02
N CYS A 84 8.32 4.02 -8.89
CA CYS A 84 8.86 5.20 -9.58
C CYS A 84 10.13 4.84 -10.36
N ASP A 85 10.50 5.64 -11.35
CA ASP A 85 11.77 5.45 -12.05
C ASP A 85 12.94 5.79 -11.11
N GLU A 86 12.85 6.96 -10.46
CA GLU A 86 13.78 7.45 -9.44
C GLU A 86 13.00 8.00 -8.24
N LEU A 87 13.61 8.03 -7.05
CA LEU A 87 12.95 8.62 -5.89
C LEU A 87 12.77 10.13 -6.09
N PRO A 88 11.54 10.66 -5.97
CA PRO A 88 11.32 12.10 -6.03
C PRO A 88 11.92 12.78 -4.79
N ASP A 89 12.21 14.09 -4.89
CA ASP A 89 12.67 14.92 -3.77
C ASP A 89 11.55 15.18 -2.75
N ILE A 90 11.14 14.12 -2.05
CA ILE A 90 10.17 14.14 -0.97
C ILE A 90 10.74 13.41 0.22
N THR A 91 10.39 13.89 1.41
CA THR A 91 10.81 13.26 2.67
C THR A 91 9.68 12.40 3.25
N LYS A 92 10.02 11.55 4.23
CA LYS A 92 9.08 10.69 4.96
C LYS A 92 7.83 11.42 5.49
N SER A 93 7.95 12.70 5.87
CA SER A 93 6.82 13.49 6.39
C SER A 93 5.75 13.81 5.33
N HIS A 94 6.10 13.75 4.05
CA HIS A 94 5.16 13.94 2.93
C HIS A 94 4.29 12.69 2.70
N LEU A 95 4.75 11.52 3.14
CA LEU A 95 4.04 10.26 3.03
C LEU A 95 2.96 10.17 4.10
N LYS A 96 1.79 10.75 3.80
CA LYS A 96 0.69 10.84 4.74
C LYS A 96 0.05 9.48 5.00
N ILE A 97 0.01 9.13 6.27
CA ILE A 97 -0.67 7.96 6.83
C ILE A 97 -1.78 8.42 7.77
N ASP A 98 -2.85 7.64 7.87
CA ASP A 98 -3.94 7.93 8.78
C ASP A 98 -3.53 7.60 10.21
N ARG A 99 -3.67 8.57 11.11
CA ARG A 99 -3.40 8.38 12.54
C ARG A 99 -4.61 7.83 13.29
N THR A 100 -5.79 7.89 12.67
CA THR A 100 -7.08 7.51 13.24
C THR A 100 -7.81 6.56 12.29
N GLY A 101 -8.65 5.68 12.85
CA GLY A 101 -9.44 4.72 12.08
C GLY A 101 -10.74 5.27 11.48
N PHE A 102 -10.91 6.59 11.39
CA PHE A 102 -12.17 7.21 10.96
C PHE A 102 -12.30 7.32 9.43
N HIS A 103 -11.89 6.27 8.71
CA HIS A 103 -11.99 6.21 7.26
C HIS A 103 -12.40 4.80 6.82
N ALA A 104 -13.15 4.71 5.71
CA ALA A 104 -13.45 3.42 5.09
C ALA A 104 -12.16 2.70 4.64
N VAL A 105 -11.21 3.45 4.08
CA VAL A 105 -9.86 2.99 3.72
C VAL A 105 -8.88 3.74 4.60
N ILE A 106 -8.24 3.02 5.52
CA ILE A 106 -7.29 3.56 6.51
C ILE A 106 -5.88 3.36 5.94
N VAL A 107 -5.22 4.43 5.53
CA VAL A 107 -3.85 4.36 4.98
C VAL A 107 -2.86 4.13 6.12
N GLN A 108 -2.45 2.87 6.28
CA GLN A 108 -1.55 2.42 7.33
C GLN A 108 -0.08 2.49 6.90
N GLY A 109 0.20 2.47 5.61
CA GLY A 109 1.55 2.61 5.08
C GLY A 109 1.55 3.18 3.66
N VAL A 110 2.58 3.97 3.37
CA VAL A 110 2.91 4.45 2.03
C VAL A 110 4.39 4.18 1.80
N HIS A 111 4.73 3.60 0.65
CA HIS A 111 6.09 3.18 0.30
C HIS A 111 6.36 3.54 -1.16
N LEU A 112 7.42 4.30 -1.43
CA LEU A 112 7.95 4.52 -2.78
C LEU A 112 9.13 3.59 -3.01
N ILE A 113 9.11 2.91 -4.14
CA ILE A 113 10.18 2.02 -4.59
C ILE A 113 10.63 2.51 -5.96
N SER A 114 11.90 2.87 -6.10
CA SER A 114 12.47 3.21 -7.40
C SER A 114 12.87 1.97 -8.19
N LYS A 115 13.00 2.10 -9.51
CA LYS A 115 13.56 1.04 -10.35
C LYS A 115 15.04 0.75 -10.07
N SER A 116 15.76 1.70 -9.46
CA SER A 116 17.13 1.51 -8.96
C SER A 116 17.19 0.71 -7.66
N GLY A 117 16.06 0.41 -7.01
CA GLY A 117 16.01 -0.30 -5.74
C GLY A 117 16.14 0.60 -4.51
N ASP A 118 15.92 1.91 -4.65
CA ASP A 118 15.85 2.84 -3.53
C ASP A 118 14.44 2.86 -2.94
N HIS A 119 14.37 3.05 -1.62
CA HIS A 119 13.12 2.94 -0.86
C HIS A 119 12.90 4.17 0.02
N LEU A 120 11.67 4.69 -0.01
CA LEU A 120 11.20 5.71 0.94
C LEU A 120 9.82 5.31 1.47
N PHE A 121 9.70 5.12 2.78
CA PHE A 121 8.43 4.68 3.37
C PHE A 121 8.06 5.36 4.68
N ASN A 122 6.76 5.43 4.91
CA ASN A 122 6.16 5.82 6.18
C ASN A 122 4.99 4.91 6.50
N HIS A 123 4.91 4.42 7.72
CA HIS A 123 3.83 3.54 8.18
C HIS A 123 3.47 3.83 9.63
N THR A 124 2.24 3.47 10.01
CA THR A 124 1.74 3.67 11.37
C THR A 124 2.42 2.71 12.34
N GLN A 125 2.80 3.23 13.51
CA GLN A 125 3.11 2.46 14.71
C GLN A 125 1.93 2.68 15.67
N TRP A 126 1.04 1.71 15.81
CA TRP A 126 0.01 1.75 16.84
C TRP A 126 0.47 0.87 18.01
N LEU A 127 0.60 1.46 19.21
CA LEU A 127 0.75 0.81 20.53
C LEU A 127 1.39 -0.59 20.51
N ASN A 128 2.72 -0.69 20.45
CA ASN A 128 3.54 -1.91 20.58
C ASN A 128 3.16 -3.13 19.72
N LYS A 129 2.15 -3.02 18.85
CA LYS A 129 1.70 -4.02 17.88
C LYS A 129 1.27 -3.26 16.63
N SER A 130 2.20 -3.13 15.69
CA SER A 130 1.94 -2.64 14.34
C SER A 130 0.74 -3.40 13.75
N PHE A 131 -0.40 -2.73 13.64
CA PHE A 131 -1.62 -3.31 13.11
C PHE A 131 -1.34 -3.76 11.67
N GLY A 132 -1.46 -5.06 11.39
CA GLY A 132 -1.16 -5.62 10.07
C GLY A 132 0.32 -5.84 9.73
N GLY A 133 1.24 -5.75 10.70
CA GLY A 133 2.65 -6.11 10.46
C GLY A 133 3.36 -5.23 9.43
N THR A 134 3.05 -3.93 9.39
CA THR A 134 3.57 -2.97 8.39
C THR A 134 5.09 -2.92 8.29
N GLU A 135 5.82 -3.16 9.38
CA GLU A 135 7.30 -3.30 9.38
C GLU A 135 7.73 -4.57 8.64
N SER A 136 7.05 -5.70 8.85
CA SER A 136 7.29 -6.94 8.09
C SER A 136 6.98 -6.75 6.60
N ILE A 137 5.92 -6.02 6.27
CA ILE A 137 5.60 -5.65 4.87
C ILE A 137 6.73 -4.80 4.28
N ALA A 138 7.20 -3.76 4.99
CA ALA A 138 8.28 -2.91 4.51
C ALA A 138 9.58 -3.71 4.29
N SER A 139 9.99 -4.54 5.25
CA SER A 139 11.17 -5.40 5.13
C SER A 139 11.05 -6.42 4.00
N ARG A 140 9.88 -7.03 3.82
CA ARG A 140 9.62 -7.97 2.72
C ARG A 140 9.61 -7.26 1.36
N LEU A 141 9.11 -6.02 1.28
CA LEU A 141 9.21 -5.21 0.06
C LEU A 141 10.68 -4.97 -0.31
N VAL A 142 11.51 -4.50 0.63
CA VAL A 142 12.95 -4.31 0.40
C VAL A 142 13.62 -5.59 -0.10
N ASN A 143 13.30 -6.75 0.48
CA ASN A 143 13.91 -8.02 0.07
C ASN A 143 13.39 -8.58 -1.26
N SER A 144 12.22 -8.14 -1.73
CA SER A 144 11.59 -8.66 -2.96
C SER A 144 11.89 -7.82 -4.20
N THR A 145 12.39 -6.60 -4.03
CA THR A 145 12.68 -5.67 -5.13
C THR A 145 14.16 -5.52 -5.44
N ILE A 146 15.02 -6.32 -4.79
CA ILE A 146 16.45 -6.49 -5.09
C ILE A 146 16.64 -7.64 -6.09
#